data_AF-A0A6P1LP29-F1
#
_entry.id   AF-A0A6P1LP29-F1
#
_cell.length_a   1.000
_cell.length_b   1.000
_cell.length_c   1.000
_cell.angle_alpha   90.00
_cell.angle_beta   90.00
_cell.angle_gamma   90.00
#
_symmetry.space_group_name_H-M   'P 1'
#
loop_
_entity.id
_entity.type
_entity.pdbx_description
1 polymer ?
#
loop_
_entity_poly.entity_id
_entity_poly.type
_entity_poly.pdbx_seq_one_letter_code
_entity_poly.pdbx_strand_id
1 'polypeptide(L)'
;MFACEAGMGSSAMGAGMIKKMITSLGVKDIEVTNCAIKDLPNDVDIIVTQKTFKEFVNKNHPNSYVYGINQFLKKDEYKELIDTIKIVKVK
;
A
#
# COMPACT_ATOMS: atom_id res chain seq x y z
N MET A 1 -4.05 0.13 -2.04
CA MET A 1 -4.16 -1.35 -2.01
C MET A 1 -2.85 -1.99 -1.59
N PHE A 2 -2.89 -3.11 -0.87
CA PHE A 2 -1.71 -3.88 -0.48
C PHE A 2 -1.62 -5.20 -1.29
N ALA A 3 -0.55 -5.39 -2.04
CA ALA A 3 -0.33 -6.56 -2.88
C ALA A 3 0.81 -7.44 -2.35
N CYS A 4 0.58 -8.76 -2.31
CA CYS A 4 1.62 -9.76 -2.08
C CYS A 4 1.46 -10.94 -3.03
N GLU A 5 2.47 -11.79 -3.12
CA GLU A 5 2.50 -12.95 -4.01
C GLU A 5 1.24 -13.83 -3.90
N ALA A 6 0.84 -14.19 -2.68
CA ALA A 6 -0.31 -15.09 -2.44
C ALA A 6 -1.60 -14.37 -1.97
N GLY A 7 -1.56 -13.08 -1.67
CA GLY A 7 -2.75 -12.29 -1.31
C GLY A 7 -3.46 -12.61 0.02
N MET A 8 -3.09 -13.65 0.78
CA MET A 8 -3.85 -14.09 1.98
C MET A 8 -3.20 -13.87 3.35
N GLY A 9 -1.86 -13.80 3.46
CA GLY A 9 -1.18 -13.72 4.77
C GLY A 9 -0.69 -12.32 5.13
N SER A 10 0.45 -11.93 4.56
CA SER A 10 1.14 -10.67 4.81
C SER A 10 0.35 -9.44 4.37
N SER A 11 -0.47 -9.58 3.32
CA SER A 11 -1.24 -8.47 2.76
C SER A 11 -2.42 -8.04 3.63
N ALA A 12 -3.06 -8.98 4.34
CA ALA A 12 -4.15 -8.68 5.27
C ALA A 12 -3.63 -7.90 6.50
N MET A 13 -2.48 -8.31 7.04
CA MET A 13 -1.84 -7.64 8.17
C MET A 13 -1.35 -6.23 7.77
N GLY A 14 -0.66 -6.10 6.63
CA GLY A 14 -0.19 -4.81 6.13
C GLY A 14 -1.32 -3.83 5.86
N ALA A 15 -2.39 -4.28 5.18
CA ALA A 15 -3.58 -3.47 4.94
C ALA A 15 -4.26 -3.02 6.24
N GLY A 16 -4.41 -3.92 7.23
CA GLY A 16 -4.98 -3.58 8.53
C GLY A 16 -4.15 -2.54 9.30
N MET A 17 -2.83 -2.60 9.17
CA MET A 17 -1.91 -1.66 9.78
C MET A 17 -2.03 -0.26 9.17
N ILE A 18 -2.02 -0.17 7.83
CA ILE A 18 -2.22 1.08 7.09
C ILE A 18 -3.59 1.68 7.45
N LYS A 19 -4.65 0.86 7.44
CA LYS A 19 -6.01 1.30 7.80
C LYS A 19 -6.04 1.93 9.20
N LYS A 20 -5.44 1.27 10.20
CA LYS A 20 -5.33 1.83 11.56
C LYS A 20 -4.58 3.17 11.59
N MET A 21 -3.47 3.30 10.86
CA MET A 21 -2.69 4.54 10.81
C MET A 21 -3.47 5.69 10.16
N ILE A 22 -4.13 5.43 9.03
CA ILE A 22 -4.95 6.43 8.32
C ILE A 22 -6.13 6.88 9.18
N THR A 23 -6.86 5.94 9.80
CA THR A 23 -7.95 6.27 10.73
C THR A 23 -7.45 7.11 11.92
N SER A 24 -6.28 6.76 12.50
CA SER A 24 -5.71 7.51 13.63
C SER A 24 -5.29 8.94 13.26
N LEU A 25 -5.08 9.23 11.98
CA LEU A 25 -4.74 10.56 11.48
C LEU A 25 -5.97 11.38 11.06
N GLY A 26 -7.18 10.81 11.19
CA GLY A 26 -8.42 11.48 10.80
C GLY A 26 -8.59 11.66 9.29
N VAL A 27 -7.77 10.98 8.48
CA VAL A 27 -7.88 11.04 7.01
C VAL A 27 -9.08 10.20 6.60
N LYS A 28 -10.06 10.85 5.96
CA LYS A 28 -11.28 10.23 5.45
C LYS A 28 -11.15 9.98 3.94
N ASP A 29 -12.06 9.16 3.40
CA ASP A 29 -12.14 8.89 1.96
C ASP A 29 -10.89 8.20 1.38
N ILE A 30 -10.31 7.27 2.15
CA ILE A 30 -9.29 6.34 1.66
C ILE A 30 -9.77 4.92 1.89
N GLU A 31 -9.88 4.18 0.78
CA GLU A 31 -10.15 2.75 0.83
C GLU A 31 -8.84 1.96 0.93
N VAL A 32 -8.77 1.06 1.90
CA VAL A 32 -7.60 0.20 2.13
C VAL A 32 -8.03 -1.25 2.00
N THR A 33 -7.61 -1.88 0.92
CA THR A 33 -7.86 -3.29 0.59
C THR A 33 -6.56 -4.02 0.28
N ASN A 34 -6.62 -5.35 0.18
CA ASN A 34 -5.51 -6.21 -0.19
C ASN A 34 -5.87 -7.16 -1.34
N CYS A 35 -4.86 -7.58 -2.11
CA CYS A 35 -5.01 -8.55 -3.19
C CYS A 35 -3.70 -9.33 -3.41
N ALA A 36 -3.75 -10.31 -4.31
CA ALA A 36 -2.53 -10.89 -4.86
C ALA A 36 -1.94 -9.96 -5.95
N ILE A 37 -0.63 -9.99 -6.16
CA ILE A 37 0.02 -9.17 -7.21
C ILE A 37 -0.58 -9.44 -8.60
N LYS A 38 -0.94 -10.69 -8.89
CA LYS A 38 -1.58 -11.10 -10.14
C LYS A 38 -3.02 -10.57 -10.32
N ASP A 39 -3.67 -10.20 -9.22
CA ASP A 39 -5.07 -9.76 -9.16
C ASP A 39 -5.15 -8.25 -8.89
N LEU A 40 -4.04 -7.52 -9.06
CA LEU A 40 -4.00 -6.06 -8.91
C LEU A 40 -4.87 -5.40 -10.01
N PRO A 41 -5.88 -4.60 -9.64
CA PRO A 41 -6.60 -3.79 -10.61
C PRO A 41 -5.71 -2.65 -11.13
N ASN A 42 -6.02 -2.18 -12.33
CA ASN A 42 -5.32 -1.03 -12.93
C ASN A 42 -5.76 0.32 -12.33
N ASP A 43 -6.94 0.34 -11.70
CA ASP A 43 -7.53 1.53 -11.08
C ASP A 43 -7.16 1.60 -9.59
N VAL A 44 -5.87 1.79 -9.32
CA VAL A 44 -5.34 1.91 -7.95
C VAL A 44 -4.38 3.09 -7.89
N ASP A 45 -4.65 4.05 -7.01
CA ASP A 45 -3.77 5.20 -6.84
C ASP A 45 -2.43 4.83 -6.19
N ILE A 46 -2.50 4.00 -5.15
CA ILE A 46 -1.35 3.66 -4.30
C ILE A 46 -1.30 2.15 -4.09
N ILE A 47 -0.20 1.53 -4.51
CA ILE A 47 0.07 0.10 -4.33
C ILE A 47 1.22 -0.07 -3.34
N VAL A 48 0.99 -0.84 -2.29
CA VAL A 48 2.02 -1.25 -1.33
C VAL A 48 2.38 -2.70 -1.57
N THR A 49 3.66 -3.00 -1.76
CA THR A 49 4.15 -4.37 -2.02
C THR A 49 5.50 -4.62 -1.35
N GLN A 50 6.00 -5.85 -1.38
CA GLN A 50 7.37 -6.12 -0.94
C GLN A 50 8.37 -5.49 -1.91
N LYS A 51 9.51 -5.01 -1.39
CA LYS A 51 10.54 -4.34 -2.18
C LYS A 51 11.01 -5.18 -3.37
N THR A 52 11.08 -6.50 -3.23
CA THR A 52 11.42 -7.46 -4.30
C THR A 52 10.47 -7.40 -5.50
N PHE A 53 9.19 -7.07 -5.28
CA PHE A 53 8.18 -6.98 -6.35
C PHE A 53 7.92 -5.55 -6.81
N LYS A 54 8.55 -4.54 -6.20
CA LYS A 54 8.30 -3.13 -6.50
C LYS A 54 8.50 -2.82 -7.98
N GLU A 55 9.64 -3.24 -8.55
CA GLU A 55 9.94 -2.98 -9.96
C GLU A 55 8.96 -3.67 -10.91
N PHE A 56 8.58 -4.91 -10.60
CA PHE A 56 7.59 -5.65 -11.37
C PHE A 56 6.23 -4.94 -11.35
N VAL A 57 5.74 -4.56 -10.17
CA VAL A 57 4.45 -3.87 -10.02
C VAL A 57 4.50 -2.50 -10.71
N ASN A 58 5.60 -1.75 -10.55
CA ASN A 58 5.75 -0.42 -11.17
C ASN A 58 5.76 -0.48 -12.71
N LYS A 59 6.30 -1.56 -13.30
CA LYS A 59 6.23 -1.78 -14.75
C LYS A 59 4.82 -2.09 -15.25
N ASN A 60 4.03 -2.82 -14.48
CA ASN A 60 2.66 -3.20 -14.85
C ASN A 60 1.62 -2.11 -14.53
N HIS A 61 1.89 -1.29 -13.51
CA HIS A 61 1.01 -0.22 -13.05
C HIS A 61 1.75 1.15 -13.05
N PRO A 62 2.15 1.66 -14.22
CA PRO A 62 2.96 2.88 -14.33
C PRO A 62 2.24 4.15 -13.85
N ASN A 63 0.90 4.13 -13.80
CA ASN A 63 0.08 5.25 -13.35
C ASN A 63 -0.16 5.24 -11.83
N SER A 64 0.22 4.15 -11.15
CA SER A 64 0.03 3.98 -9.71
C SER A 64 1.30 4.36 -8.95
N TYR A 65 1.15 4.93 -7.77
CA TYR A 65 2.27 5.12 -6.86
C TYR A 65 2.61 3.79 -6.17
N VAL A 66 3.74 3.18 -6.54
CA VAL A 66 4.18 1.90 -5.98
C VAL A 66 5.18 2.11 -4.84
N TYR A 67 4.76 1.76 -3.63
CA TYR A 67 5.59 1.79 -2.43
C TYR A 67 6.06 0.38 -2.04
N GLY A 68 7.36 0.24 -1.78
CA GLY A 68 7.98 -1.05 -1.46
C GLY A 68 8.43 -1.11 -0.01
N ILE A 69 8.01 -2.13 0.73
CA ILE A 69 8.43 -2.38 2.12
C ILE A 69 9.28 -3.64 2.23
N ASN A 70 10.12 -3.72 3.26
CA ASN A 70 10.89 -4.93 3.57
C ASN A 70 10.19 -5.79 4.62
N GLN A 71 9.50 -5.17 5.60
CA GLN A 71 8.91 -5.88 6.72
C GLN A 71 7.51 -5.37 7.07
N PHE A 72 6.53 -6.27 7.04
CA PHE A 72 5.11 -5.94 7.18
C PHE A 72 4.71 -5.38 8.54
N LEU A 73 5.37 -5.83 9.61
CA LEU A 73 5.00 -5.49 10.99
C LEU A 73 5.74 -4.27 11.53
N LYS A 74 6.70 -3.73 10.77
CA LYS A 74 7.53 -2.62 11.23
C LYS A 74 6.85 -1.30 10.91
N LYS A 75 6.27 -0.65 11.93
CA LYS A 75 5.56 0.64 11.80
C LYS A 75 6.38 1.70 11.07
N ASP A 76 7.69 1.73 11.31
CA ASP A 76 8.57 2.72 10.69
C ASP A 76 8.62 2.63 9.16
N GLU A 77 8.43 1.43 8.59
CA GLU A 77 8.40 1.26 7.12
C GLU A 77 7.19 1.94 6.48
N TYR A 78 6.17 2.31 7.25
CA TYR A 78 4.97 2.96 6.71
C TYR A 78 4.93 4.46 6.96
N LYS A 79 5.87 5.03 7.73
CA LYS A 79 5.86 6.46 8.06
C LYS A 79 5.90 7.33 6.81
N GLU A 80 6.85 7.06 5.92
CA GLU A 80 7.00 7.82 4.67
C GLU A 80 5.78 7.69 3.77
N LEU A 81 5.21 6.48 3.65
CA LEU A 81 3.99 6.24 2.90
C LEU A 81 2.83 7.10 3.44
N ILE A 82 2.66 7.10 4.76
CA ILE A 82 1.58 7.82 5.43
C ILE A 82 1.76 9.34 5.30
N ASP A 83 2.98 9.86 5.40
CA ASP A 83 3.24 11.28 5.18
C ASP A 83 3.03 11.68 3.72
N THR A 84 3.36 10.81 2.77
CA THR A 84 3.04 11.00 1.35
C THR A 84 1.53 11.09 1.13
N ILE A 85 0.75 10.18 1.74
CA ILE A 85 -0.72 10.18 1.66
C ILE A 85 -1.31 11.49 2.20
N LYS A 86 -0.78 12.02 3.31
CA LYS A 86 -1.21 13.33 3.83
C LYS A 86 -0.97 14.44 2.83
N ILE A 87 0.22 14.51 2.23
CA ILE A 87 0.58 15.59 1.29
C ILE A 87 -0.37 15.61 0.09
N VAL A 88 -0.72 14.44 -0.45
CA VAL A 88 -1.58 14.32 -1.64
C VAL A 88 -3.03 14.75 -1.36
N LYS A 89 -3.55 14.51 -0.15
CA LYS A 89 -4.93 14.87 0.23
C LYS A 89 -5.08 16.29 0.81
N VAL A 90 -3.98 16.99 1.10
CA VAL A 90 -3.99 18.36 1.65
C VAL A 90 -3.96 19.44 0.53
N LYS A 91 -3.98 19.03 -0.73
CA LYS A 91 -4.26 19.91 -1.88
C LYS A 91 -5.71 19.75 -2.32
#